data_AF-A0A957PHU7-F1
#
_entry.id   AF-A0A957PHU7-F1
#
_cell.length_a   1.000
_cell.length_b   1.000
_cell.length_c   1.000
_cell.angle_alpha   90.00
_cell.angle_beta   90.00
_cell.angle_gamma   90.00
#
_symmetry.space_group_name_H-M   'P 1'
#
loop_
_entity.id
_entity.type
_entity.pdbx_description
1 polymer ?
#
loop_
_entity_poly.entity_id
_entity_poly.type
_entity_poly.pdbx_seq_one_letter_code
_entity_poly.pdbx_strand_id
1 'polypeptide(L)'
;MNTDDKLAPTDRRALLSTLWIFVLLNIVFRDIHELFRPGLLAEMMASNVNGVQITDEVMLLGGVMLEIPIAMVLLSRLLAHRVNRWTNVIVGVVTVPILFTDGPKDLDDIWFLAIEVVALALIIWYAWRWRVMHSSAPQV
;
A
#
# COMPACT_ATOMS: atom_id res chain seq x y z
N MET A 1 22.81 2.28 17.80
CA MET A 1 21.54 2.45 18.56
C MET A 1 20.47 1.69 17.80
N ASN A 2 20.02 0.55 18.30
CA ASN A 2 19.15 -0.37 17.55
C ASN A 2 17.69 0.09 17.67
N THR A 3 17.09 0.55 16.57
CA THR A 3 15.71 1.07 16.53
C THR A 3 14.64 -0.01 16.69
N ASP A 4 15.05 -1.28 16.77
CA ASP A 4 14.18 -2.44 16.89
C ASP A 4 13.38 -2.49 18.21
N ASP A 5 13.82 -1.78 19.25
CA ASP A 5 13.42 -2.03 20.65
C ASP A 5 12.29 -1.14 21.21
N LYS A 6 11.73 -0.20 20.42
CA LYS A 6 10.80 0.81 20.99
C LYS A 6 9.33 0.70 20.62
N LEU A 7 8.94 -0.12 19.67
CA LEU A 7 7.54 -0.21 19.27
C LEU A 7 6.89 -1.39 19.98
N ALA A 8 6.23 -1.12 21.12
CA ALA A 8 5.37 -2.08 21.81
C ALA A 8 4.38 -2.73 20.80
N PRO A 9 3.81 -3.92 21.07
CA PRO A 9 2.94 -4.62 20.11
C PRO A 9 1.77 -3.77 19.57
N THR A 10 1.24 -2.86 20.38
CA THR A 10 0.20 -1.88 20.00
C THR A 10 0.73 -0.83 19.01
N ASP A 11 1.99 -0.44 19.18
CA ASP A 11 2.69 0.53 18.36
C ASP A 11 3.00 -0.03 16.95
N ARG A 12 3.32 -1.34 16.85
CA ARG A 12 3.49 -2.01 15.55
C ARG A 12 2.22 -2.02 14.71
N ARG A 13 1.06 -2.29 15.34
CA ARG A 13 -0.25 -2.21 14.66
C ARG A 13 -0.55 -0.80 14.17
N ALA A 14 -0.26 0.19 15.01
CA ALA A 14 -0.43 1.58 14.65
C ALA A 14 0.49 1.98 13.49
N LEU A 15 1.77 1.62 13.55
CA LEU A 15 2.74 1.87 12.49
C LEU A 15 2.30 1.27 11.15
N LEU A 16 1.90 -0.01 11.12
CA LEU A 16 1.45 -0.66 9.87
C LEU A 16 0.20 0.04 9.30
N SER A 17 -0.78 0.34 10.16
CA SER A 17 -1.97 1.09 9.77
C SER A 17 -1.63 2.48 9.21
N THR A 18 -0.72 3.21 9.86
CA THR A 18 -0.23 4.53 9.39
C THR A 18 0.51 4.43 8.07
N LEU A 19 1.30 3.38 7.84
CA LEU A 19 1.96 3.15 6.55
C LEU A 19 0.94 2.85 5.44
N TRP A 20 -0.13 2.12 5.72
CA TRP A 20 -1.23 1.93 4.76
C TRP A 20 -2.00 3.22 4.47
N ILE A 21 -2.22 4.08 5.47
CA ILE A 21 -2.76 5.42 5.26
C ILE A 21 -1.81 6.22 4.36
N PHE A 22 -0.50 6.15 4.60
CA PHE A 22 0.49 6.84 3.78
C PHE A 22 0.46 6.35 2.32
N VAL A 23 0.40 5.03 2.08
CA VAL A 23 0.24 4.46 0.73
C VAL A 23 -1.06 4.96 0.08
N LEU A 24 -2.19 4.88 0.79
CA LEU A 24 -3.48 5.34 0.29
C LEU A 24 -3.44 6.82 -0.11
N LEU A 25 -2.83 7.67 0.72
CA LEU A 25 -2.71 9.09 0.42
C LEU A 25 -1.83 9.33 -0.81
N ASN A 26 -0.72 8.60 -0.98
CA ASN A 26 0.12 8.75 -2.18
C ASN A 26 -0.67 8.40 -3.44
N ILE A 27 -1.40 7.28 -3.46
CA ILE A 27 -2.23 6.88 -4.60
C ILE A 27 -3.29 7.96 -4.90
N VAL A 28 -4.03 8.40 -3.89
CA VAL A 28 -5.08 9.42 -4.07
C VAL A 28 -4.51 10.75 -4.57
N PHE A 29 -3.39 11.20 -4.01
CA PHE A 29 -2.77 12.45 -4.45
C PHE A 29 -2.14 12.33 -5.84
N ARG A 30 -1.58 11.17 -6.20
CA ARG A 30 -1.10 10.87 -7.55
C ARG A 30 -2.26 10.96 -8.55
N ASP A 31 -3.39 10.31 -8.27
CA ASP A 31 -4.56 10.36 -9.14
C ASP A 31 -5.12 11.79 -9.29
N ILE A 32 -5.20 12.55 -8.19
CA ILE A 32 -5.61 13.97 -8.22
C ILE A 32 -4.62 14.80 -9.02
N HIS A 33 -3.33 14.56 -8.88
CA HIS A 33 -2.28 15.27 -9.62
C HIS A 33 -2.37 14.96 -11.12
N GLU A 34 -2.63 13.71 -11.48
CA GLU A 34 -2.77 13.27 -12.86
C GLU A 34 -3.92 14.00 -13.57
N LEU A 35 -5.00 14.40 -12.85
CA LEU A 35 -6.09 15.22 -13.39
C LEU A 35 -5.63 16.54 -14.03
N PHE A 36 -4.46 17.05 -13.66
CA PHE A 36 -3.89 18.27 -14.22
C PHE A 36 -2.98 18.01 -15.43
N ARG A 37 -2.77 16.75 -15.83
CA ARG A 37 -1.95 16.39 -17.01
C ARG A 37 -2.60 16.96 -18.29
N PRO A 38 -1.83 17.67 -19.13
CA PRO A 38 -2.31 18.09 -20.44
C PRO A 38 -2.80 16.91 -21.27
N GLY A 39 -3.99 17.02 -21.85
CA GLY A 39 -4.59 15.98 -22.69
C GLY A 39 -5.47 14.96 -21.98
N LEU A 40 -5.38 14.82 -20.64
CA LEU A 40 -6.17 13.84 -19.90
C LEU A 40 -7.68 14.05 -20.06
N LEU A 41 -8.16 15.28 -20.06
CA LEU A 41 -9.59 15.56 -20.24
C LEU A 41 -10.11 15.04 -21.59
N ALA A 42 -9.31 15.18 -22.66
CA ALA A 42 -9.67 14.69 -23.98
C ALA A 42 -9.68 13.14 -24.01
N GLU A 43 -8.70 12.52 -23.36
CA GLU A 43 -8.63 11.06 -23.16
C GLU A 43 -9.85 10.51 -22.40
N MET A 44 -10.25 11.18 -21.31
CA MET A 44 -11.44 10.82 -20.53
C MET A 44 -12.72 10.92 -21.36
N MET A 45 -12.88 11.99 -22.15
CA MET A 45 -14.02 12.14 -23.06
C MET A 45 -14.05 11.07 -24.15
N ALA A 46 -12.89 10.60 -24.60
CA ALA A 46 -12.76 9.49 -25.54
C ALA A 46 -12.92 8.10 -24.89
N SER A 47 -13.12 8.03 -23.56
CA SER A 47 -13.12 6.80 -22.78
C SER A 47 -11.83 5.97 -22.96
N ASN A 48 -10.71 6.62 -23.25
CA ASN A 48 -9.42 5.98 -23.45
C ASN A 48 -8.35 6.81 -22.73
N VAL A 49 -8.01 6.38 -21.51
CA VAL A 49 -7.02 7.04 -20.67
C VAL A 49 -5.74 6.24 -20.73
N ASN A 50 -4.61 6.90 -20.98
CA ASN A 50 -3.31 6.25 -20.99
C ASN A 50 -3.19 5.08 -22.00
N GLY A 51 -4.03 5.04 -23.04
CA GLY A 51 -4.08 3.94 -24.01
C GLY A 51 -4.96 2.76 -23.58
N VAL A 52 -5.62 2.87 -22.42
CA VAL A 52 -6.52 1.86 -21.85
C VAL A 52 -7.96 2.32 -22.05
N GLN A 53 -8.77 1.46 -22.68
CA GLN A 53 -10.20 1.69 -22.81
C GLN A 53 -10.86 1.57 -21.43
N ILE A 54 -11.55 2.63 -21.01
CA ILE A 54 -12.28 2.65 -19.75
C ILE A 54 -13.62 1.94 -19.97
N THR A 55 -13.71 0.70 -19.50
CA THR A 55 -14.94 -0.09 -19.43
C THR A 55 -15.41 -0.22 -17.98
N ASP A 56 -16.64 -0.69 -17.77
CA ASP A 56 -17.18 -0.94 -16.43
C ASP A 56 -16.31 -1.92 -15.63
N GLU A 57 -15.73 -2.92 -16.29
CA GLU A 57 -14.83 -3.89 -15.65
C GLU A 57 -13.50 -3.25 -15.21
N VAL A 58 -12.95 -2.35 -16.02
CA VAL A 58 -11.72 -1.60 -15.68
C VAL A 58 -11.98 -0.68 -14.49
N MET A 59 -13.12 0.02 -14.49
CA MET A 59 -13.54 0.87 -13.37
C MET A 59 -13.72 0.06 -12.07
N LEU A 60 -14.37 -1.11 -12.16
CA LEU A 60 -14.53 -2.01 -11.02
C LEU A 60 -13.18 -2.51 -10.51
N LEU A 61 -12.27 -2.90 -11.41
CA LEU A 61 -10.93 -3.37 -11.04
C LEU A 61 -10.14 -2.29 -10.30
N GLY A 62 -10.16 -1.04 -10.79
CA GLY A 62 -9.53 0.09 -10.11
C GLY A 62 -10.11 0.33 -8.71
N GLY A 63 -11.43 0.25 -8.57
CA GLY A 63 -12.10 0.35 -7.26
C GLY A 63 -11.68 -0.76 -6.29
N VAL A 64 -11.63 -2.01 -6.74
CA VAL A 64 -11.17 -3.15 -5.93
C VAL A 64 -9.71 -2.98 -5.51
N MET A 65 -8.85 -2.45 -6.39
CA MET A 65 -7.45 -2.17 -6.05
C MET A 65 -7.31 -1.10 -4.96
N LEU A 66 -8.12 -0.04 -5.00
CA LEU A 66 -8.16 1.00 -3.97
C LEU A 66 -8.71 0.52 -2.62
N GLU A 67 -9.62 -0.45 -2.62
CA GLU A 67 -10.15 -1.04 -1.38
C GLU A 67 -9.09 -1.84 -0.62
N ILE A 68 -8.03 -2.32 -1.27
CA ILE A 68 -6.94 -3.05 -0.60
C ILE A 68 -6.26 -2.19 0.48
N PRO A 69 -5.65 -1.02 0.16
CA PRO A 69 -5.05 -0.17 1.18
C PRO A 69 -6.07 0.33 2.20
N ILE A 70 -7.30 0.67 1.78
CA ILE A 70 -8.39 1.11 2.68
C ILE A 70 -8.69 0.03 3.73
N ALA A 71 -8.93 -1.20 3.30
CA ALA A 71 -9.17 -2.33 4.20
C ALA A 71 -7.97 -2.57 5.13
N MET A 72 -6.75 -2.47 4.61
CA MET A 72 -5.54 -2.70 5.40
C MET A 72 -5.30 -1.66 6.50
N VAL A 73 -5.82 -0.43 6.36
CA VAL A 73 -5.83 0.57 7.46
C VAL A 73 -6.51 -0.03 8.70
N LEU A 74 -7.68 -0.66 8.50
CA LEU A 74 -8.48 -1.26 9.58
C LEU A 74 -7.90 -2.61 10.02
N LEU A 75 -7.62 -3.51 9.07
CA LEU A 75 -7.15 -4.86 9.35
C LEU A 75 -5.84 -4.87 10.13
N SER A 76 -4.94 -3.92 9.86
CA SER A 76 -3.69 -3.78 10.61
C SER A 76 -3.89 -3.47 12.10
N ARG A 77 -5.05 -2.93 12.50
CA ARG A 77 -5.38 -2.65 13.90
C ARG A 77 -6.15 -3.80 14.55
N LEU A 78 -7.05 -4.43 13.79
CA LEU A 78 -8.03 -5.39 14.29
C LEU A 78 -7.48 -6.83 14.34
N LEU A 79 -6.63 -7.22 13.38
CA LEU A 79 -6.18 -8.61 13.28
C LEU A 79 -5.24 -9.01 14.45
N ALA A 80 -5.41 -10.26 14.90
CA ALA A 80 -4.51 -10.90 15.85
C ALA A 80 -3.08 -10.98 15.29
N HIS A 81 -2.08 -10.90 16.18
CA HIS A 81 -0.67 -10.70 15.80
C HIS A 81 -0.16 -11.63 14.67
N ARG A 82 -0.40 -12.95 14.77
CA ARG A 82 0.08 -13.91 13.76
C ARG A 82 -0.57 -13.70 12.39
N VAL A 83 -1.89 -13.48 12.35
CA VAL A 83 -2.63 -13.27 11.10
C VAL A 83 -2.24 -11.92 10.50
N ASN A 84 -2.23 -10.87 11.31
CA ASN A 84 -1.90 -9.51 10.91
C ASN A 84 -0.54 -9.42 10.22
N ARG A 85 0.47 -10.10 10.78
CA ARG A 85 1.81 -10.18 10.19
C ARG A 85 1.79 -10.75 8.78
N TRP A 86 1.20 -11.93 8.61
CA TRP A 86 1.18 -12.59 7.30
C TRP A 86 0.29 -11.85 6.30
N THR A 87 -0.85 -11.32 6.74
CA THR A 87 -1.71 -10.47 5.89
C THR A 87 -0.96 -9.27 5.35
N ASN A 88 -0.24 -8.51 6.19
CA ASN A 88 0.55 -7.36 5.74
C ASN A 88 1.65 -7.74 4.75
N VAL A 89 2.34 -8.86 4.98
CA VAL A 89 3.40 -9.34 4.07
C VAL A 89 2.80 -9.75 2.72
N ILE A 90 1.76 -10.58 2.72
CA ILE A 90 1.14 -11.11 1.49
C ILE A 90 0.54 -9.96 0.69
N VAL A 91 -0.27 -9.11 1.34
CA VAL A 91 -0.93 -8.00 0.66
C VAL A 91 0.12 -7.02 0.14
N GLY A 92 1.13 -6.65 0.94
CA GLY A 92 2.21 -5.79 0.48
C GLY A 92 2.93 -6.33 -0.75
N VAL A 93 3.27 -7.64 -0.77
CA VAL A 93 3.93 -8.28 -1.92
C VAL A 93 3.03 -8.31 -3.16
N VAL A 94 1.73 -8.56 -2.99
CA VAL A 94 0.76 -8.58 -4.09
C VAL A 94 0.49 -7.18 -4.64
N THR A 95 0.50 -6.15 -3.80
CA THR A 95 0.28 -4.75 -4.24
C THR A 95 1.44 -4.22 -5.06
N VAL A 96 2.69 -4.64 -4.79
CA VAL A 96 3.86 -4.16 -5.57
C VAL A 96 3.68 -4.31 -7.09
N PRO A 97 3.43 -5.49 -7.67
CA PRO A 97 3.27 -5.63 -9.12
C PRO A 97 2.02 -4.90 -9.67
N ILE A 98 0.99 -4.69 -8.84
CA ILE A 98 -0.19 -3.92 -9.25
C ILE A 98 0.18 -2.47 -9.59
N LEU A 99 1.11 -1.86 -8.84
CA LEU A 99 1.55 -0.49 -9.12
C LEU A 99 2.29 -0.34 -10.47
N PHE A 100 2.77 -1.44 -11.05
CA PHE A 100 3.49 -1.42 -12.34
C PHE A 100 2.58 -1.67 -13.54
N THR A 101 1.27 -1.87 -13.37
CA THR A 101 0.38 -2.26 -14.50
C THR A 101 0.27 -1.19 -15.58
N ASP A 102 0.29 0.09 -15.20
CA ASP A 102 0.21 1.20 -16.17
C ASP A 102 1.56 1.57 -16.77
N GLY A 103 2.65 1.21 -16.08
CA GLY A 103 4.02 1.56 -16.43
C GLY A 103 4.30 3.07 -16.32
N PRO A 104 5.41 3.51 -15.69
CA PRO A 104 5.70 4.93 -15.57
C PRO A 104 6.00 5.57 -16.93
N LYS A 105 5.33 6.67 -17.26
CA LYS A 105 5.47 7.34 -18.57
C LYS A 105 6.21 8.67 -18.49
N ASP A 106 6.23 9.29 -17.32
CA ASP A 106 6.91 10.54 -17.06
C ASP A 106 7.65 10.54 -15.71
N LEU A 107 8.27 11.68 -15.38
CA LEU A 107 9.00 11.82 -14.11
C LEU A 107 8.08 11.83 -12.88
N ASP A 108 6.83 12.23 -13.06
CA ASP A 108 5.84 12.30 -11.98
C ASP A 108 5.43 10.88 -11.57
N ASP A 109 5.08 10.04 -12.54
CA ASP A 109 4.78 8.62 -12.33
C ASP A 109 5.93 7.90 -11.62
N ILE A 110 7.18 8.12 -12.07
CA ILE A 110 8.37 7.51 -11.46
C ILE A 110 8.51 7.93 -9.99
N TRP A 111 8.24 9.20 -9.68
CA TRP A 111 8.40 9.73 -8.33
C TRP A 111 7.38 9.12 -7.36
N PHE A 112 6.09 9.14 -7.71
CA PHE A 112 5.05 8.55 -6.88
C PHE A 112 5.24 7.03 -6.74
N LEU A 113 5.52 6.33 -7.84
CA LEU A 113 5.80 4.89 -7.82
C LEU A 113 6.98 4.54 -6.90
N ALA A 114 8.07 5.33 -6.94
CA ALA A 114 9.22 5.09 -6.07
C ALA A 114 8.86 5.24 -4.58
N ILE A 115 8.07 6.26 -4.21
CA ILE A 115 7.63 6.47 -2.83
C ILE A 115 6.72 5.32 -2.37
N GLU A 116 5.78 4.90 -3.21
CA GLU A 116 4.85 3.81 -2.91
C GLU A 116 5.57 2.47 -2.74
N VAL A 117 6.52 2.16 -3.63
CA VAL A 117 7.36 0.95 -3.51
C VAL A 117 8.17 0.97 -2.23
N VAL A 118 8.76 2.11 -1.85
CA VAL A 118 9.48 2.24 -0.57
C VAL A 118 8.53 2.03 0.61
N ALA A 119 7.32 2.61 0.58
CA ALA A 119 6.34 2.45 1.63
C ALA A 119 5.88 0.99 1.79
N LEU A 120 5.61 0.30 0.69
CA LEU A 120 5.27 -1.13 0.69
C LEU A 120 6.43 -1.99 1.19
N ALA A 121 7.67 -1.68 0.79
CA ALA A 121 8.86 -2.37 1.30
C ALA A 121 8.99 -2.19 2.83
N LEU A 122 8.70 -0.99 3.35
CA LEU A 122 8.67 -0.75 4.80
C LEU A 122 7.57 -1.55 5.49
N ILE A 123 6.36 -1.62 4.93
CA ILE A 123 5.26 -2.44 5.46
C ILE A 123 5.70 -3.91 5.56
N ILE A 124 6.23 -4.46 4.47
CA ILE A 124 6.70 -5.85 4.42
C ILE A 124 7.82 -6.06 5.45
N TRP A 125 8.80 -5.17 5.50
CA TRP A 125 9.93 -5.28 6.40
C TRP A 125 9.50 -5.24 7.88
N TYR A 126 8.66 -4.27 8.26
CA TYR A 126 8.17 -4.13 9.62
C TYR A 126 7.26 -5.28 10.04
N ALA A 127 6.38 -5.74 9.14
CA ALA A 127 5.55 -6.91 9.39
C ALA A 127 6.42 -8.17 9.54
N TRP A 128 7.44 -8.35 8.70
CA TRP A 128 8.35 -9.50 8.76
C TRP A 128 9.19 -9.53 10.04
N ARG A 129 9.72 -8.37 10.46
CA ARG A 129 10.51 -8.20 11.70
C ARG A 129 9.69 -8.36 12.96
N TRP A 130 8.36 -8.32 12.89
CA TRP A 130 7.48 -8.51 14.04
C TRP A 130 7.47 -9.98 14.49
N ARG A 131 8.51 -10.39 15.21
CA ARG A 131 8.64 -11.75 15.75
C ARG A 131 7.74 -11.96 16.96
N VAL A 132 7.21 -13.18 17.08
CA VAL A 132 6.61 -13.67 18.32
C VAL A 132 7.75 -13.76 19.34
N MET A 133 7.79 -12.88 20.34
CA MET A 133 8.57 -13.19 21.53
C MET A 133 7.90 -14.41 22.16
N HIS A 134 8.49 -15.60 22.00
CA HIS A 134 8.19 -16.69 22.90
C HIS A 134 8.73 -16.27 24.26
N SER A 135 7.83 -15.92 25.17
CA SER A 135 8.13 -15.82 26.59
C SER A 135 8.62 -17.20 27.03
N SER A 136 9.93 -17.41 27.04
CA SER A 136 10.55 -18.49 27.80
C SER A 136 10.26 -18.20 29.26
N ALA A 137 9.21 -18.80 29.81
CA ALA A 137 8.96 -18.75 31.24
C ALA A 137 10.15 -19.39 31.97
N PRO A 138 10.66 -18.79 33.05
CA PRO A 138 11.68 -19.45 33.87
C PRO A 138 11.07 -20.72 34.45
N GLN A 139 11.67 -21.86 34.14
CA GLN A 139 11.43 -23.12 34.84
C GLN A 139 11.91 -22.92 36.28
N VAL A 140 10.98 -22.97 37.24
CA VAL A 140 11.26 -22.99 38.68
C VAL A 140 11.66 -24.41 39.07
#